data_AF-A0A7V1TSC6-F1
#
_entry.id   AF-A0A7V1TSC6-F1
#
_cell.length_a   1.000
_cell.length_b   1.000
_cell.length_c   1.000
_cell.angle_alpha   90.00
_cell.angle_beta   90.00
_cell.angle_gamma   90.00
#
_symmetry.space_group_name_H-M   'P 1'
#
loop_
_entity.id
_entity.type
_entity.pdbx_description
1 polymer ?
#
loop_
_entity_poly.entity_id
_entity_poly.type
_entity_poly.pdbx_seq_one_letter_code
_entity_poly.pdbx_strand_id
1 'polypeptide(L)'
;MKQFLLLIAAIAMVFSRIFAQTATPPSGSGTSANPYLIASLENLYWVTQNASSWSKYFKQTANIDASNSSGWASGSGFSPIGNAGTAFTGTYDGNHYTISNLYINRPSTNYVGMFGNSTTATIKNLGLVNVNITGNLQVGGLIGSLGGSATITNCYTTGSVAGDSLVGGLVGLISNSTGSITNCYSTATVTGSGQFIGGFVGKMDNISSTTVNSCYSTGNVSGTT
;
A
#
# COMPACT_ATOMS: atom_id res chain seq x y z
N MET A 1 59.20 1.36 33.46
CA MET A 1 58.95 1.29 32.00
C MET A 1 58.56 -0.15 31.68
N LYS A 2 57.37 -0.54 31.26
CA LYS A 2 56.28 0.13 30.54
C LYS A 2 54.94 -0.44 31.07
N GLN A 3 53.93 0.42 31.13
CA GLN A 3 52.53 0.06 31.35
C GLN A 3 52.04 -0.86 30.22
N PHE A 4 51.22 -1.86 30.53
CA PHE A 4 50.39 -2.56 29.56
C PHE A 4 48.92 -2.30 29.94
N LEU A 5 48.33 -1.31 29.26
CA LEU A 5 46.89 -1.13 29.14
C LEU A 5 46.39 -2.15 28.11
N LEU A 6 45.34 -2.93 28.42
CA LEU A 6 44.54 -3.54 27.35
C LEU A 6 43.04 -3.56 27.71
N LEU A 7 42.38 -2.53 27.19
CA LEU A 7 41.02 -2.41 26.67
C LEU A 7 40.03 -3.58 26.95
N ILE A 8 39.01 -3.30 27.78
CA ILE A 8 37.75 -4.05 27.79
C ILE A 8 36.90 -3.50 26.65
N ALA A 9 36.81 -4.22 25.53
CA ALA A 9 35.84 -3.92 24.48
C ALA A 9 34.44 -4.36 24.97
N ALA A 10 33.66 -3.41 25.49
CA ALA A 10 32.24 -3.61 25.69
C ALA A 10 31.54 -3.62 24.33
N ILE A 11 31.35 -4.82 23.75
CA ILE A 11 30.43 -5.00 22.62
C ILE A 11 29.02 -4.77 23.18
N ALA A 12 28.50 -3.55 22.98
CA ALA A 12 27.08 -3.32 23.10
C ALA A 12 26.40 -4.11 21.98
N MET A 13 25.97 -5.35 22.28
CA MET A 13 24.98 -6.03 21.46
C MET A 13 23.73 -5.14 21.52
N VAL A 14 23.54 -4.35 20.47
CA VAL A 14 22.23 -3.82 20.14
C VAL A 14 21.39 -5.05 19.88
N PHE A 15 20.61 -5.49 20.88
CA PHE A 15 19.49 -6.36 20.63
C PHE A 15 18.58 -5.57 19.69
N SER A 16 18.71 -5.80 18.38
CA SER A 16 17.65 -5.53 17.45
C SER A 16 16.45 -6.24 18.03
N ARG A 17 15.54 -5.49 18.66
CA ARG A 17 14.32 -6.05 19.21
C ARG A 17 13.61 -6.67 18.02
N ILE A 18 13.65 -7.99 17.93
CA ILE A 18 12.75 -8.75 17.07
C ILE A 18 11.40 -8.55 17.73
N PHE A 19 10.71 -7.45 17.39
CA PHE A 19 9.31 -7.33 17.73
C PHE A 19 8.63 -8.44 16.95
N ALA A 20 8.16 -9.47 17.67
CA ALA A 20 7.33 -10.50 17.07
C ALA A 20 6.15 -9.80 16.39
N GLN A 21 6.08 -9.98 15.08
CA GLN A 21 5.04 -9.42 14.24
C GLN A 21 3.68 -9.96 14.74
N THR A 22 2.92 -9.13 15.45
CA THR A 22 1.69 -9.59 16.11
C THR A 22 0.48 -9.07 15.34
N ALA A 23 -0.29 -9.99 14.77
CA ALA A 23 -1.58 -9.67 14.17
C ALA A 23 -2.64 -9.60 15.26
N THR A 24 -3.27 -8.43 15.46
CA THR A 24 -4.32 -8.26 16.46
C THR A 24 -5.65 -8.03 15.76
N PRO A 25 -6.65 -8.92 15.94
CA PRO A 25 -7.98 -8.72 15.38
C PRO A 25 -8.55 -7.35 15.82
N PRO A 26 -9.08 -6.54 14.89
CA PRO A 26 -9.74 -5.29 15.24
C PRO A 26 -11.10 -5.57 15.92
N SER A 27 -11.59 -4.60 16.69
CA SER A 27 -12.98 -4.60 17.15
C SER A 27 -13.94 -4.41 15.97
N GLY A 28 -15.20 -4.81 16.14
CA GLY A 28 -16.22 -4.76 15.10
C GLY A 28 -16.46 -6.13 14.47
N SER A 29 -17.48 -6.24 13.61
CA SER A 29 -17.86 -7.50 12.95
C SER A 29 -17.71 -7.46 11.43
N GLY A 30 -17.14 -6.36 10.90
CA GLY A 30 -16.90 -6.19 9.47
C GLY A 30 -18.17 -5.98 8.64
N THR A 31 -19.27 -5.55 9.27
CA THR A 31 -20.51 -5.16 8.57
C THR A 31 -20.53 -3.65 8.34
N SER A 32 -21.42 -3.16 7.47
CA SER A 32 -21.55 -1.71 7.24
C SER A 32 -21.95 -0.92 8.49
N ALA A 33 -22.77 -1.52 9.36
CA ALA A 33 -23.19 -0.92 10.63
C ALA A 33 -22.15 -1.08 11.76
N ASN A 34 -21.26 -2.07 11.66
CA ASN A 34 -20.23 -2.36 12.65
C ASN A 34 -18.92 -2.77 11.96
N PRO A 35 -18.24 -1.82 11.31
CA PRO A 35 -17.02 -2.11 10.55
C PRO A 35 -15.89 -2.55 11.47
N TYR A 36 -14.91 -3.27 10.92
CA TYR A 36 -13.66 -3.51 11.63
C TYR A 36 -12.92 -2.18 11.82
N LEU A 37 -12.62 -1.84 13.08
CA LEU A 37 -11.96 -0.59 13.45
C LEU A 37 -10.45 -0.74 13.41
N ILE A 38 -9.79 -0.06 12.48
CA ILE A 38 -8.35 -0.12 12.30
C ILE A 38 -7.71 1.03 13.09
N ALA A 39 -7.28 0.72 14.32
CA ALA A 39 -6.70 1.71 15.24
C ALA A 39 -5.17 1.68 15.30
N SER A 40 -4.56 0.58 14.84
CA SER A 40 -3.11 0.37 14.96
C SER A 40 -2.51 -0.40 13.79
N LEU A 41 -1.17 -0.46 13.76
CA LEU A 41 -0.43 -1.24 12.78
C LEU A 41 -0.71 -2.74 12.91
N GLU A 42 -0.95 -3.25 14.12
CA GLU A 42 -1.27 -4.65 14.40
C GLU A 42 -2.65 -5.03 13.86
N ASN A 43 -3.63 -4.11 13.92
CA ASN A 43 -4.93 -4.31 13.26
C ASN A 43 -4.78 -4.32 11.75
N LEU A 44 -4.01 -3.39 11.20
CA LEU A 44 -3.76 -3.36 9.76
C LEU A 44 -3.03 -4.63 9.29
N TYR A 45 -2.03 -5.08 10.06
CA TYR A 45 -1.35 -6.34 9.80
C TYR A 45 -2.30 -7.53 9.85
N TRP A 46 -3.22 -7.57 10.82
CA TRP A 46 -4.26 -8.61 10.86
C TRP A 46 -5.09 -8.67 9.57
N VAL A 47 -5.45 -7.52 8.98
CA VAL A 47 -6.16 -7.49 7.69
C VAL A 47 -5.35 -8.19 6.60
N THR A 48 -4.03 -7.98 6.54
CA THR A 48 -3.16 -8.66 5.55
C THR A 48 -3.16 -10.18 5.71
N GLN A 49 -3.32 -10.68 6.94
CA GLN A 49 -3.29 -12.10 7.26
C GLN A 49 -4.67 -12.78 7.18
N ASN A 50 -5.75 -12.00 7.06
CA ASN A 50 -7.11 -12.50 7.15
C ASN A 50 -7.89 -12.28 5.85
N ALA A 51 -7.50 -12.98 4.78
CA ALA A 51 -8.07 -12.79 3.45
C ALA A 51 -9.60 -13.02 3.36
N SER A 52 -10.17 -13.85 4.25
CA SER A 52 -11.63 -14.04 4.36
C SER A 52 -12.37 -12.76 4.79
N SER A 53 -11.67 -11.77 5.33
CA SER A 53 -12.20 -10.46 5.68
C SER A 53 -12.17 -9.44 4.52
N TRP A 54 -11.51 -9.72 3.39
CA TRP A 54 -11.28 -8.73 2.32
C TRP A 54 -12.54 -8.30 1.55
N SER A 55 -13.70 -8.91 1.82
CA SER A 55 -15.01 -8.47 1.34
C SER A 55 -15.79 -7.64 2.37
N LYS A 56 -15.21 -7.38 3.55
CA LYS A 56 -15.85 -6.73 4.70
C LYS A 56 -15.63 -5.21 4.72
N TYR A 57 -16.21 -4.57 5.73
CA TYR A 57 -16.13 -3.13 5.95
C TYR A 57 -15.08 -2.81 7.01
N PHE A 58 -14.20 -1.86 6.69
CA PHE A 58 -13.11 -1.38 7.54
C PHE A 58 -13.19 0.13 7.69
N LYS A 59 -12.91 0.63 8.89
CA LYS A 59 -12.83 2.07 9.17
C LYS A 59 -11.62 2.38 10.04
N GLN A 60 -10.75 3.28 9.59
CA GLN A 60 -9.66 3.78 10.43
C GLN A 60 -10.18 4.67 11.56
N THR A 61 -9.57 4.51 12.74
CA THR A 61 -9.88 5.32 13.93
C THR A 61 -8.68 6.09 14.45
N ALA A 62 -7.51 5.92 13.83
CA ALA A 62 -6.29 6.66 14.14
C ALA A 62 -5.36 6.75 12.91
N ASN A 63 -4.39 7.66 12.99
CA ASN A 63 -3.21 7.62 12.13
C ASN A 63 -2.36 6.40 12.47
N ILE A 64 -1.78 5.76 11.46
CA ILE A 64 -0.97 4.56 11.62
C ILE A 64 0.45 4.87 11.13
N ASP A 65 1.45 4.64 11.97
CA ASP A 65 2.85 4.57 11.53
C ASP A 65 3.18 3.13 11.17
N ALA A 66 3.48 2.88 9.90
CA ALA A 66 3.82 1.58 9.35
C ALA A 66 5.33 1.40 9.15
N SER A 67 6.18 2.25 9.74
CA SER A 67 7.64 2.16 9.65
C SER A 67 8.19 0.76 9.99
N ASN A 68 7.62 0.11 11.01
CA ASN A 68 7.96 -1.26 11.40
C ASN A 68 7.68 -2.31 10.31
N SER A 69 6.86 -1.99 9.29
CA SER A 69 6.60 -2.90 8.18
C SER A 69 7.84 -3.18 7.35
N SER A 70 8.88 -2.35 7.42
CA SER A 70 10.18 -2.62 6.79
C SER A 70 10.90 -3.87 7.31
N GLY A 71 10.65 -4.26 8.56
CA GLY A 71 11.24 -5.46 9.15
C GLY A 71 10.42 -6.75 8.91
N TRP A 72 9.26 -6.66 8.25
CA TRP A 72 8.36 -7.80 8.08
C TRP A 72 8.81 -8.73 6.96
N ALA A 73 8.43 -10.02 7.06
CA ALA A 73 8.67 -11.04 6.03
C ALA A 73 10.12 -11.03 5.51
N SER A 74 11.09 -11.06 6.44
CA SER A 74 12.53 -11.01 6.13
C SER A 74 12.94 -9.82 5.26
N GLY A 75 12.32 -8.66 5.49
CA GLY A 75 12.60 -7.43 4.74
C GLY A 75 11.78 -7.26 3.45
N SER A 76 10.90 -8.19 3.09
CA SER A 76 9.95 -7.97 1.97
C SER A 76 8.83 -6.99 2.34
N GLY A 77 8.62 -6.80 3.63
CA GLY A 77 7.67 -5.86 4.20
C GLY A 77 6.20 -6.25 4.10
N PHE A 78 5.35 -5.24 4.02
CA PHE A 78 3.89 -5.39 4.02
C PHE A 78 3.42 -6.31 2.88
N SER A 79 2.49 -7.20 3.17
CA SER A 79 1.85 -8.05 2.16
C SER A 79 0.59 -7.35 1.65
N PRO A 80 0.43 -7.10 0.34
CA PRO A 80 -0.73 -6.41 -0.20
C PRO A 80 -2.07 -7.02 0.23
N ILE A 81 -3.06 -6.15 0.47
CA ILE A 81 -4.46 -6.55 0.72
C ILE A 81 -5.13 -6.77 -0.63
N GLY A 82 -5.58 -7.98 -0.91
CA GLY A 82 -5.95 -8.38 -2.27
C GLY A 82 -4.71 -8.75 -3.09
N ASN A 83 -4.79 -9.86 -3.83
CA ASN A 83 -3.69 -10.42 -4.61
C ASN A 83 -4.23 -11.10 -5.88
N ALA A 84 -3.36 -11.77 -6.63
CA ALA A 84 -3.72 -12.44 -7.88
C ALA A 84 -4.81 -13.54 -7.72
N GLY A 85 -4.88 -14.21 -6.57
CA GLY A 85 -5.86 -15.28 -6.31
C GLY A 85 -7.13 -14.80 -5.59
N THR A 86 -7.08 -13.67 -4.90
CA THR A 86 -8.23 -13.14 -4.15
C THR A 86 -8.18 -11.62 -4.17
N ALA A 87 -9.11 -10.98 -4.89
CA ALA A 87 -9.21 -9.53 -4.92
C ALA A 87 -9.80 -8.98 -3.62
N PHE A 88 -9.44 -7.74 -3.29
CA PHE A 88 -10.17 -6.95 -2.29
C PHE A 88 -11.47 -6.42 -2.92
N THR A 89 -12.59 -6.72 -2.26
CA THR A 89 -13.95 -6.36 -2.73
C THR A 89 -14.74 -5.60 -1.68
N GLY A 90 -14.16 -5.39 -0.50
CA GLY A 90 -14.78 -4.74 0.63
C GLY A 90 -14.74 -3.21 0.57
N THR A 91 -15.02 -2.60 1.72
CA THR A 91 -14.93 -1.14 1.91
C THR A 91 -13.81 -0.81 2.88
N TYR A 92 -12.92 0.09 2.51
CA TYR A 92 -11.93 0.68 3.41
C TYR A 92 -12.14 2.20 3.49
N ASP A 93 -12.64 2.67 4.62
CA ASP A 93 -12.78 4.10 4.92
C ASP A 93 -11.61 4.54 5.81
N GLY A 94 -10.67 5.29 5.24
CA GLY A 94 -9.56 5.88 6.00
C GLY A 94 -10.03 6.95 6.99
N ASN A 95 -11.28 7.42 6.90
CA ASN A 95 -11.86 8.41 7.80
C ASN A 95 -10.98 9.66 7.97
N HIS A 96 -10.29 10.06 6.89
CA HIS A 96 -9.33 11.16 6.80
C HIS A 96 -8.06 10.99 7.64
N TYR A 97 -7.82 9.82 8.21
CA TYR A 97 -6.54 9.45 8.82
C TYR A 97 -5.53 9.01 7.76
N THR A 98 -4.26 8.99 8.16
CA THR A 98 -3.14 8.59 7.31
C THR A 98 -2.52 7.28 7.76
N ILE A 99 -1.94 6.55 6.80
CA ILE A 99 -0.96 5.51 7.05
C ILE A 99 0.38 6.04 6.53
N SER A 100 1.37 6.15 7.42
CA SER A 100 2.68 6.71 7.11
C SER A 100 3.76 5.63 7.05
N ASN A 101 4.82 5.86 6.27
CA ASN A 101 6.03 5.02 6.24
C ASN A 101 5.78 3.55 5.82
N LEU A 102 4.72 3.30 5.06
CA LEU A 102 4.39 1.95 4.58
C LEU A 102 5.50 1.46 3.64
N TYR A 103 6.10 0.31 4.00
CA TYR A 103 7.15 -0.32 3.22
C TYR A 103 6.70 -1.65 2.60
N ILE A 104 6.87 -1.78 1.29
CA ILE A 104 6.68 -3.01 0.51
C ILE A 104 7.87 -3.16 -0.44
N ASN A 105 8.61 -4.27 -0.36
CA ASN A 105 9.74 -4.55 -1.26
C ASN A 105 9.63 -5.95 -1.85
N ARG A 106 8.94 -6.04 -2.99
CA ARG A 106 8.59 -7.31 -3.65
C ARG A 106 8.89 -7.21 -5.16
N PRO A 107 10.15 -7.01 -5.57
CA PRO A 107 10.54 -6.63 -6.94
C PRO A 107 10.23 -7.68 -8.00
N SER A 108 9.91 -8.92 -7.62
CA SER A 108 9.49 -10.01 -8.51
C SER A 108 7.99 -10.30 -8.49
N THR A 109 7.21 -9.54 -7.70
CA THR A 109 5.78 -9.79 -7.47
C THR A 109 4.93 -8.78 -8.22
N ASN A 110 3.87 -9.26 -8.87
CA ASN A 110 2.86 -8.41 -9.52
C ASN A 110 1.76 -8.01 -8.52
N TYR A 111 0.90 -7.06 -8.89
CA TYR A 111 -0.22 -6.61 -8.05
C TYR A 111 0.26 -6.01 -6.73
N VAL A 112 1.12 -5.00 -6.81
CA VAL A 112 1.78 -4.42 -5.63
C VAL A 112 1.23 -3.03 -5.34
N GLY A 113 0.78 -2.85 -4.11
CA GLY A 113 0.29 -1.61 -3.51
C GLY A 113 -0.19 -1.93 -2.09
N MET A 114 -0.72 -0.93 -1.37
CA MET A 114 -1.42 -1.25 -0.12
C MET A 114 -2.55 -2.27 -0.40
N PHE A 115 -3.29 -2.04 -1.48
CA PHE A 115 -4.20 -3.01 -2.07
C PHE A 115 -3.59 -3.59 -3.35
N GLY A 116 -3.38 -4.90 -3.43
CA GLY A 116 -2.72 -5.49 -4.60
C GLY A 116 -3.66 -5.59 -5.80
N ASN A 117 -4.86 -6.14 -5.59
CA ASN A 117 -5.90 -6.30 -6.60
C ASN A 117 -7.26 -5.91 -6.02
N SER A 118 -8.05 -5.09 -6.72
CA SER A 118 -9.37 -4.64 -6.29
C SER A 118 -10.36 -4.58 -7.46
N THR A 119 -11.54 -5.23 -7.35
CA THR A 119 -12.50 -5.34 -8.48
C THR A 119 -13.91 -4.80 -8.21
N THR A 120 -14.31 -4.64 -6.95
CA THR A 120 -15.59 -4.01 -6.57
C THR A 120 -15.45 -3.23 -5.27
N ALA A 121 -14.22 -2.87 -4.92
CA ALA A 121 -13.89 -2.25 -3.66
C ALA A 121 -14.39 -0.80 -3.58
N THR A 122 -14.70 -0.35 -2.37
CA THR A 122 -14.83 1.08 -2.07
C THR A 122 -13.68 1.50 -1.17
N ILE A 123 -12.75 2.33 -1.65
CA ILE A 123 -11.62 2.83 -0.86
C ILE A 123 -11.73 4.35 -0.82
N LYS A 124 -11.87 4.92 0.39
CA LYS A 124 -12.12 6.35 0.52
C LYS A 124 -11.42 7.00 1.70
N ASN A 125 -11.20 8.31 1.60
CA ASN A 125 -10.71 9.19 2.67
C ASN A 125 -9.39 8.70 3.30
N LEU A 126 -8.47 8.21 2.48
CA LEU A 126 -7.24 7.56 2.93
C LEU A 126 -6.00 8.24 2.37
N GLY A 127 -5.12 8.71 3.26
CA GLY A 127 -3.80 9.21 2.90
C GLY A 127 -2.70 8.20 3.16
N LEU A 128 -1.91 7.85 2.14
CA LEU A 128 -0.67 7.10 2.29
C LEU A 128 0.51 8.06 2.20
N VAL A 129 1.20 8.26 3.32
CA VAL A 129 2.24 9.29 3.45
C VAL A 129 3.61 8.64 3.52
N ASN A 130 4.56 9.11 2.73
CA ASN A 130 5.95 8.63 2.74
C ASN A 130 6.05 7.10 2.54
N VAL A 131 5.34 6.56 1.55
CA VAL A 131 5.45 5.14 1.21
C VAL A 131 6.79 4.84 0.54
N ASN A 132 7.26 3.60 0.67
CA ASN A 132 8.34 3.05 -0.14
C ASN A 132 7.89 1.70 -0.67
N ILE A 133 7.42 1.68 -1.91
CA ILE A 133 6.77 0.54 -2.54
C ILE A 133 7.56 0.13 -3.77
N THR A 134 8.05 -1.11 -3.79
CA THR A 134 8.72 -1.74 -4.92
C THR A 134 8.00 -3.03 -5.31
N GLY A 135 7.64 -3.15 -6.59
CA GLY A 135 7.00 -4.33 -7.17
C GLY A 135 7.61 -4.73 -8.53
N ASN A 136 6.96 -5.65 -9.24
CA ASN A 136 7.28 -6.00 -10.63
C ASN A 136 6.30 -5.33 -11.60
N LEU A 137 5.17 -5.99 -11.92
CA LEU A 137 4.11 -5.44 -12.77
C LEU A 137 2.91 -4.98 -11.94
N GLN A 138 2.19 -3.97 -12.45
CA GLN A 138 0.95 -3.45 -11.85
C GLN A 138 1.23 -2.95 -10.43
N VAL A 139 2.04 -1.90 -10.36
CA VAL A 139 2.51 -1.33 -9.10
C VAL A 139 1.88 0.04 -8.90
N GLY A 140 1.16 0.21 -7.80
CA GLY A 140 0.57 1.49 -7.42
C GLY A 140 0.80 1.81 -5.95
N GLY A 141 0.91 3.08 -5.62
CA GLY A 141 1.05 3.48 -4.22
C GLY A 141 -0.14 3.02 -3.36
N LEU A 142 -1.36 3.16 -3.90
CA LEU A 142 -2.59 2.70 -3.26
C LEU A 142 -3.01 1.34 -3.79
N ILE A 143 -3.08 1.17 -5.12
CA ILE A 143 -3.65 -0.03 -5.76
C ILE A 143 -2.74 -0.57 -6.86
N GLY A 144 -2.37 -1.84 -6.82
CA GLY A 144 -1.63 -2.48 -7.90
C GLY A 144 -2.46 -2.60 -9.18
N SER A 145 -3.59 -3.31 -9.11
CA SER A 145 -4.56 -3.45 -10.20
C SER A 145 -5.98 -3.17 -9.73
N LEU A 146 -6.68 -2.32 -10.49
CA LEU A 146 -8.06 -1.91 -10.28
C LEU A 146 -8.93 -2.42 -11.43
N GLY A 147 -10.07 -3.02 -11.12
CA GLY A 147 -11.04 -3.50 -12.10
C GLY A 147 -12.48 -3.39 -11.64
N GLY A 148 -13.40 -3.94 -12.45
CA GLY A 148 -14.84 -3.97 -12.20
C GLY A 148 -15.41 -2.61 -11.79
N SER A 149 -16.35 -2.60 -10.84
CA SER A 149 -17.07 -1.39 -10.41
C SER A 149 -16.45 -0.69 -9.20
N ALA A 150 -15.15 -0.88 -8.96
CA ALA A 150 -14.46 -0.30 -7.81
C ALA A 150 -14.51 1.25 -7.80
N THR A 151 -14.66 1.84 -6.62
CA THR A 151 -14.78 3.29 -6.41
C THR A 151 -13.72 3.79 -5.44
N ILE A 152 -12.90 4.73 -5.90
CA ILE A 152 -11.81 5.35 -5.14
C ILE A 152 -12.09 6.84 -4.97
N THR A 153 -12.09 7.34 -3.73
CA THR A 153 -12.49 8.74 -3.48
C THR A 153 -11.72 9.40 -2.34
N ASN A 154 -11.23 10.63 -2.55
CA ASN A 154 -10.49 11.39 -1.53
C ASN A 154 -9.26 10.63 -0.99
N CYS A 155 -8.51 9.96 -1.87
CA CYS A 155 -7.33 9.18 -1.51
C CYS A 155 -6.07 9.80 -2.10
N TYR A 156 -4.94 9.65 -1.42
CA TYR A 156 -3.68 10.15 -1.95
C TYR A 156 -2.46 9.35 -1.52
N THR A 157 -1.38 9.48 -2.29
CA THR A 157 -0.09 8.83 -2.03
C THR A 157 1.07 9.83 -2.11
N THR A 158 2.03 9.74 -1.19
CA THR A 158 3.31 10.46 -1.22
C THR A 158 4.45 9.47 -0.91
N GLY A 159 5.70 9.81 -1.28
CA GLY A 159 6.86 8.92 -1.09
C GLY A 159 7.42 8.41 -2.42
N SER A 160 7.70 7.11 -2.52
CA SER A 160 8.31 6.47 -3.69
C SER A 160 7.57 5.20 -4.10
N VAL A 161 7.28 5.08 -5.39
CA VAL A 161 6.68 3.89 -6.01
C VAL A 161 7.56 3.45 -7.19
N ALA A 162 8.06 2.22 -7.13
CA ALA A 162 8.96 1.66 -8.12
C ALA A 162 8.47 0.30 -8.64
N GLY A 163 8.67 0.04 -9.92
CA GLY A 163 8.40 -1.28 -10.50
C GLY A 163 9.07 -1.46 -11.84
N ASP A 164 8.73 -2.54 -12.55
CA ASP A 164 9.16 -2.73 -13.93
C ASP A 164 8.21 -1.99 -14.88
N SER A 165 6.99 -2.48 -15.03
CA SER A 165 6.00 -1.94 -15.96
C SER A 165 4.63 -1.76 -15.30
N LEU A 166 3.78 -0.90 -15.87
CA LEU A 166 2.45 -0.58 -15.35
C LEU A 166 2.56 0.01 -13.93
N VAL A 167 3.37 1.06 -13.81
CA VAL A 167 3.67 1.70 -12.53
C VAL A 167 2.95 3.04 -12.45
N GLY A 168 2.16 3.25 -11.40
CA GLY A 168 1.41 4.47 -11.16
C GLY A 168 1.64 5.03 -9.76
N GLY A 169 1.67 6.34 -9.60
CA GLY A 169 1.79 6.94 -8.26
C GLY A 169 0.63 6.56 -7.33
N LEU A 170 -0.60 6.45 -7.86
CA LEU A 170 -1.78 5.97 -7.12
C LEU A 170 -2.17 4.54 -7.52
N VAL A 171 -2.35 4.28 -8.81
CA VAL A 171 -2.84 2.99 -9.33
C VAL A 171 -1.94 2.47 -10.45
N GLY A 172 -1.47 1.23 -10.37
CA GLY A 172 -0.61 0.66 -11.43
C GLY A 172 -1.36 0.42 -12.73
N LEU A 173 -2.36 -0.45 -12.69
CA LEU A 173 -3.22 -0.79 -13.83
C LEU A 173 -4.68 -0.58 -13.49
N ILE A 174 -5.44 0.03 -14.41
CA ILE A 174 -6.89 -0.02 -14.43
C ILE A 174 -7.30 -0.90 -15.61
N SER A 175 -8.03 -1.99 -15.37
CA SER A 175 -8.46 -2.91 -16.42
C SER A 175 -9.86 -3.47 -16.22
N ASN A 176 -10.62 -3.62 -17.31
CA ASN A 176 -11.99 -4.16 -17.26
C ASN A 176 -12.86 -3.44 -16.22
N SER A 177 -12.77 -2.10 -16.18
CA SER A 177 -13.39 -1.30 -15.13
C SER A 177 -14.54 -0.44 -15.66
N THR A 178 -15.58 -0.39 -14.85
CA THR A 178 -16.77 0.48 -14.94
C THR A 178 -16.83 1.47 -13.78
N GLY A 179 -15.77 1.52 -12.96
CA GLY A 179 -15.73 2.24 -11.68
C GLY A 179 -15.42 3.72 -11.79
N SER A 180 -14.96 4.31 -10.67
CA SER A 180 -14.56 5.72 -10.64
C SER A 180 -13.40 5.99 -9.70
N ILE A 181 -12.59 6.99 -10.07
CA ILE A 181 -11.53 7.57 -9.22
C ILE A 181 -11.78 9.08 -9.18
N THR A 182 -12.08 9.60 -7.99
CA THR A 182 -12.50 11.00 -7.82
C THR A 182 -11.76 11.69 -6.68
N ASN A 183 -11.34 12.94 -6.86
CA ASN A 183 -10.68 13.75 -5.83
C ASN A 183 -9.42 13.08 -5.25
N CYS A 184 -8.65 12.39 -6.08
CA CYS A 184 -7.47 11.67 -5.64
C CYS A 184 -6.21 12.28 -6.23
N TYR A 185 -5.08 12.15 -5.54
CA TYR A 185 -3.82 12.68 -6.08
C TYR A 185 -2.61 11.85 -5.68
N SER A 186 -1.52 12.02 -6.41
CA SER A 186 -0.23 11.46 -6.03
C SER A 186 0.87 12.51 -6.12
N THR A 187 1.68 12.59 -5.07
CA THR A 187 2.94 13.35 -5.08
C THR A 187 4.15 12.43 -4.99
N ALA A 188 3.94 11.12 -5.10
CA ALA A 188 5.00 10.13 -5.03
C ALA A 188 5.93 10.24 -6.24
N THR A 189 7.23 10.05 -6.01
CA THR A 189 8.17 9.79 -7.09
C THR A 189 7.87 8.42 -7.68
N VAL A 190 7.77 8.33 -9.00
CA VAL A 190 7.45 7.11 -9.72
C VAL A 190 8.61 6.71 -10.62
N THR A 191 9.14 5.51 -10.43
CA THR A 191 10.25 4.98 -11.22
C THR A 191 9.88 3.64 -11.85
N GLY A 192 10.16 3.48 -13.14
CA GLY A 192 9.95 2.23 -13.87
C GLY A 192 11.12 1.85 -14.76
N SER A 193 11.39 0.55 -14.92
CA SER A 193 12.39 0.03 -15.86
C SER A 193 11.81 -0.47 -17.20
N GLY A 194 10.49 -0.47 -17.33
CA GLY A 194 9.77 -0.97 -18.49
C GLY A 194 8.77 0.03 -19.04
N GLN A 195 7.57 -0.45 -19.38
CA GLN A 195 6.56 0.34 -20.10
C GLN A 195 5.44 0.82 -19.18
N PHE A 196 4.79 1.92 -19.60
CA PHE A 196 3.58 2.46 -18.95
C PHE A 196 3.83 2.94 -17.51
N ILE A 197 4.64 3.99 -17.40
CA ILE A 197 4.98 4.64 -16.13
C ILE A 197 4.26 5.99 -16.07
N GLY A 198 3.34 6.15 -15.12
CA GLY A 198 2.52 7.35 -14.99
C GLY A 198 2.55 7.93 -13.57
N GLY A 199 2.53 9.25 -13.47
CA GLY A 199 2.53 9.92 -12.16
C GLY A 199 1.29 9.63 -11.31
N PHE A 200 0.17 9.26 -11.94
CA PHE A 200 -1.09 8.94 -11.27
C PHE A 200 -1.53 7.49 -11.52
N VAL A 201 -1.75 7.15 -12.79
CA VAL A 201 -2.10 5.80 -13.27
C VAL A 201 -1.03 5.34 -14.26
N GLY A 202 -0.56 4.09 -14.15
CA GLY A 202 0.41 3.52 -15.10
C GLY A 202 -0.20 3.21 -16.47
N LYS A 203 -1.28 2.41 -16.49
CA LYS A 203 -2.05 2.10 -17.71
C LYS A 203 -3.55 2.00 -17.42
N MET A 204 -4.37 2.46 -18.36
CA MET A 204 -5.80 2.17 -18.43
C MET A 204 -6.07 1.28 -19.65
N ASP A 205 -6.72 0.14 -19.47
CA ASP A 205 -6.90 -0.88 -20.52
C ASP A 205 -8.32 -1.49 -20.48
N ASN A 206 -8.91 -1.79 -21.64
CA ASN A 206 -10.27 -2.34 -21.74
C ASN A 206 -11.30 -1.60 -20.86
N ILE A 207 -11.34 -0.28 -20.98
CA ILE A 207 -12.22 0.59 -20.19
C ILE A 207 -13.55 0.79 -20.92
N SER A 208 -14.65 0.44 -20.27
CA SER A 208 -16.00 0.67 -20.82
C SER A 208 -16.57 2.03 -20.41
N SER A 209 -16.48 2.38 -19.12
CA SER A 209 -17.13 3.58 -18.56
C SER A 209 -16.42 4.16 -17.34
N THR A 210 -15.15 3.80 -17.10
CA THR A 210 -14.41 4.30 -15.94
C THR A 210 -14.23 5.81 -16.04
N THR A 211 -14.46 6.50 -14.92
CA THR A 211 -14.20 7.93 -14.80
C THR A 211 -12.99 8.21 -13.91
N VAL A 212 -12.14 9.15 -14.33
CA VAL A 212 -11.06 9.71 -13.52
C VAL A 212 -11.30 11.22 -13.47
N ASN A 213 -11.76 11.72 -12.33
CA ASN A 213 -12.26 13.09 -12.21
C ASN A 213 -11.60 13.83 -11.05
N SER A 214 -11.24 15.11 -11.27
CA SER A 214 -10.62 15.95 -10.23
C SER A 214 -9.39 15.30 -9.59
N CYS A 215 -8.55 14.67 -10.41
CA CYS A 215 -7.34 13.97 -9.98
C CYS A 215 -6.10 14.60 -10.59
N TYR A 216 -4.97 14.53 -9.87
CA TYR A 216 -3.70 15.08 -10.35
C TYR A 216 -2.49 14.32 -9.81
N SER A 217 -1.33 14.52 -10.44
CA SER A 217 -0.04 14.10 -9.90
C SER A 217 1.01 15.18 -10.03
N THR A 218 1.87 15.33 -9.02
CA THR A 218 2.98 16.32 -9.04
C THR A 218 4.36 15.72 -8.75
N GLY A 219 4.44 14.43 -8.40
CA GLY A 219 5.72 13.76 -8.16
C GLY A 219 6.51 13.54 -9.46
N ASN A 220 7.83 13.41 -9.34
CA ASN A 220 8.69 13.14 -10.49
C ASN A 220 8.40 11.75 -11.07
N VAL A 221 8.46 11.62 -12.40
CA VAL A 221 8.22 10.36 -13.11
C VAL A 221 9.41 10.05 -14.00
N SER A 222 10.01 8.87 -13.82
CA SER A 222 11.17 8.43 -14.60
C SER A 222 11.00 7.01 -15.11
N GLY A 223 11.07 6.82 -16.43
CA GLY A 223 11.24 5.52 -17.05
C GLY A 223 12.69 5.34 -17.51
N THR A 224 13.33 4.23 -17.17
CA THR A 224 14.65 3.87 -17.70
C THR A 224 14.49 2.70 -18.65
N THR A 225 14.84 2.91 -19.92
CA THR A 225 14.90 1.87 -20.96
C THR A 225 16.23 1.14 -20.98
#